data_AF-A0AAU1T0P5-F1
#
_entry.id   AF-A0AAU1T0P5-F1
#
_cell.length_a   1.000
_cell.length_b   1.000
_cell.length_c   1.000
_cell.angle_alpha   90.00
_cell.angle_beta   90.00
_cell.angle_gamma   90.00
#
_symmetry.space_group_name_H-M   'P 1'
#
loop_
_entity.id
_entity.type
_entity.pdbx_description
1 polymer ?
#
loop_
_entity_poly.entity_id
_entity_poly.type
_entity_poly.pdbx_seq_one_letter_code
_entity_poly.pdbx_strand_id
1 'polypeptide(L)'
;MVITQQDNGEQTVTGTALLLAAAPANKSCLIDAASVLPALAAVPPSALTGTAAASVVELADPVDPQTVLTRIRTAAAAPGPLVLYVTGQLHLDHRQRLLHLALARTTPSTLRYTALPWHWLTGELALRRPDTTTVVLDLVADGDAWGQMRGGGFGVGPGVRLFGRVSPPPPRRSTAVPGYLKTYASIWRNGHRPPLAQLHAQAAGEAGPGDAVFLAVDGGPGSMPVAPRPPVPAARQEAAPAVEARPDADPHPAILAAAQSGRHGEAAAIAAMWESTALRTHGAGSPEALHWLEVRADLARLAQDPGRSCELWMAAATARLARGEVAGTEDVEAAVDRAHHQWEQLGDPAQACALAATLTRLRRAVPGRRPGALEAIGRRISALENVPATP
;
A
#
# COMPACT_ATOMS: atom_id res chain seq x y z
N MET A 1 16.61 56.29 3.76
CA MET A 1 15.22 55.80 3.80
C MET A 1 15.09 54.74 2.73
N VAL A 2 15.41 53.50 3.07
CA VAL A 2 15.35 52.35 2.14
C VAL A 2 14.01 51.69 2.40
N ILE A 3 13.09 51.82 1.44
CA ILE A 3 11.82 51.09 1.45
C ILE A 3 12.15 49.70 0.93
N THR A 4 12.40 48.75 1.84
CA THR A 4 12.38 47.33 1.50
C THR A 4 10.95 46.94 1.21
N GLN A 5 10.65 46.86 -0.07
CA GLN A 5 9.48 46.18 -0.62
C GLN A 5 9.54 44.72 -0.15
N GLN A 6 8.76 44.37 0.87
CA GLN A 6 8.43 42.98 1.17
C GLN A 6 7.47 42.52 0.08
N ASP A 7 8.04 41.93 -0.96
CA ASP A 7 7.31 41.13 -1.93
C ASP A 7 6.82 39.89 -1.18
N ASN A 8 5.57 39.96 -0.72
CA ASN A 8 4.88 38.86 -0.07
C ASN A 8 4.55 37.85 -1.16
N GLY A 9 5.54 37.05 -1.55
CA GLY A 9 5.40 36.02 -2.56
C GLY A 9 4.34 35.03 -2.11
N GLU A 10 3.12 35.18 -2.62
CA GLU A 10 2.16 34.09 -2.70
C GLU A 10 2.87 32.96 -3.45
N GLN A 11 3.41 32.00 -2.69
CA GLN A 11 3.97 30.78 -3.24
C GLN A 11 2.84 30.08 -3.98
N THR A 12 2.77 30.33 -5.28
CA THR A 12 1.75 29.77 -6.15
C THR A 12 1.94 28.27 -6.12
N VAL A 13 1.02 27.57 -5.46
CA VAL A 13 1.09 26.12 -5.32
C VAL A 13 0.92 25.51 -6.71
N THR A 14 2.01 24.96 -7.24
CA THR A 14 1.99 24.26 -8.53
C THR A 14 1.30 22.91 -8.39
N GLY A 15 0.25 22.68 -9.15
CA GLY A 15 -0.41 21.38 -9.27
C GLY A 15 0.26 20.51 -10.33
N THR A 16 0.11 19.19 -10.21
CA THR A 16 0.56 18.24 -11.22
C THR A 16 -0.63 17.45 -11.75
N ALA A 17 -0.81 17.39 -13.07
CA ALA A 17 -1.74 16.50 -13.74
C ALA A 17 -0.96 15.39 -14.46
N LEU A 18 -1.32 14.13 -14.23
CA LEU A 18 -0.78 12.98 -14.96
C LEU A 18 -1.92 12.31 -15.73
N LEU A 19 -1.83 12.32 -17.06
CA LEU A 19 -2.78 11.72 -17.98
C LEU A 19 -2.23 10.36 -18.41
N LEU A 20 -2.90 9.27 -18.03
CA LEU A 20 -2.52 7.91 -18.36
C LEU A 20 -3.62 7.26 -19.21
N ALA A 21 -3.33 7.06 -20.50
CA ALA A 21 -4.15 6.26 -21.37
C ALA A 21 -3.44 4.94 -21.67
N ALA A 22 -4.04 3.81 -21.29
CA ALA A 22 -3.41 2.51 -21.44
C ALA A 22 -4.42 1.45 -21.91
N ALA A 23 -4.25 0.98 -23.14
CA ALA A 23 -4.95 -0.19 -23.64
C ALA A 23 -3.99 -1.12 -24.42
N PRO A 24 -4.29 -2.43 -24.50
CA PRO A 24 -3.56 -3.34 -25.38
C PRO A 24 -3.64 -2.89 -26.84
N ALA A 25 -2.52 -2.91 -27.57
CA ALA A 25 -2.47 -2.61 -29.00
C ALA A 25 -2.85 -3.81 -29.89
N ASN A 26 -3.54 -4.81 -29.33
CA ASN A 26 -3.87 -6.07 -29.99
C ASN A 26 -5.39 -6.36 -29.96
N LYS A 27 -5.79 -7.54 -30.45
CA LYS A 27 -7.21 -7.92 -30.57
C LYS A 27 -7.97 -8.01 -29.23
N SER A 28 -7.28 -7.98 -28.09
CA SER A 28 -7.89 -7.93 -26.76
C SER A 28 -8.26 -6.51 -26.29
N CYS A 29 -8.01 -5.49 -27.11
CA CYS A 29 -8.37 -4.10 -26.82
C CYS A 29 -9.88 -3.95 -26.65
N LEU A 30 -10.31 -3.50 -25.47
CA LEU A 30 -11.72 -3.25 -25.14
C LEU A 30 -12.06 -1.76 -25.10
N ILE A 31 -11.08 -0.87 -25.11
CA ILE A 31 -11.28 0.59 -25.04
C ILE A 31 -10.25 1.33 -25.88
N ASP A 32 -10.70 2.31 -26.65
CA ASP A 32 -9.83 3.26 -27.35
C ASP A 32 -9.37 4.36 -26.38
N ALA A 33 -8.48 3.98 -25.46
CA ALA A 33 -8.05 4.79 -24.33
C ALA A 33 -7.39 6.10 -24.78
N ALA A 34 -6.48 6.05 -25.76
CA ALA A 34 -5.74 7.21 -26.23
C ALA A 34 -6.63 8.25 -26.93
N SER A 35 -7.83 7.89 -27.39
CA SER A 35 -8.76 8.82 -28.07
C SER A 35 -9.24 10.00 -27.21
N VAL A 36 -9.03 9.98 -25.90
CA VAL A 36 -9.37 11.11 -25.00
C VAL A 36 -8.22 12.12 -24.86
N LEU A 37 -6.98 11.72 -25.13
CA LEU A 37 -5.80 12.56 -24.89
C LEU A 37 -5.84 13.87 -25.69
N PRO A 38 -6.21 13.91 -26.98
CA PRO A 38 -6.34 15.18 -27.71
C PRO A 38 -7.37 16.13 -27.09
N ALA A 39 -8.46 15.59 -26.54
CA ALA A 39 -9.50 16.40 -25.89
C ALA A 39 -9.00 16.99 -24.55
N LEU A 40 -8.26 16.21 -23.76
CA LEU A 40 -7.65 16.65 -22.50
C LEU A 40 -6.47 17.60 -22.73
N ALA A 41 -5.66 17.40 -23.77
CA ALA A 41 -4.56 18.30 -24.13
C ALA A 41 -5.06 19.69 -24.55
N ALA A 42 -6.29 19.80 -25.07
CA ALA A 42 -6.94 21.07 -25.38
C ALA A 42 -7.53 21.79 -24.14
N VAL A 43 -7.49 21.16 -22.96
CA VAL A 43 -7.96 21.76 -21.70
C VAL A 43 -6.84 22.59 -21.06
N PRO A 44 -7.11 23.79 -20.55
CA PRO A 44 -6.11 24.56 -19.82
C PRO A 44 -5.54 23.76 -18.63
N PRO A 45 -4.21 23.72 -18.41
CA PRO A 45 -3.61 22.98 -17.30
C PRO A 45 -4.21 23.31 -15.93
N SER A 46 -4.58 24.57 -15.70
CA SER A 46 -5.23 25.03 -14.46
C SER A 46 -6.60 24.40 -14.22
N ALA A 47 -7.31 24.01 -15.28
CA ALA A 47 -8.58 23.29 -15.17
C ALA A 47 -8.37 21.82 -14.80
N LEU A 48 -7.28 21.20 -15.27
CA LEU A 48 -6.94 19.82 -14.97
C LEU A 48 -6.50 19.64 -13.51
N THR A 49 -5.82 20.62 -12.94
CA THR A 49 -5.28 20.54 -11.57
C THR A 49 -6.10 21.33 -10.53
N GLY A 50 -6.92 22.28 -10.97
CA GLY A 50 -7.59 23.24 -10.07
C GLY A 50 -6.64 24.27 -9.46
N THR A 51 -5.42 24.42 -9.99
CA THR A 51 -4.38 25.34 -9.49
C THR A 51 -4.01 26.39 -10.54
N ALA A 52 -3.54 27.56 -10.11
CA ALA A 52 -3.13 28.63 -11.03
C ALA A 52 -1.90 28.25 -11.88
N ALA A 53 -0.90 27.62 -11.27
CA ALA A 53 0.25 27.02 -11.96
C ALA A 53 0.09 25.50 -12.01
N ALA A 54 0.38 24.87 -13.15
CA ALA A 54 0.19 23.45 -13.35
C ALA A 54 1.23 22.83 -14.29
N SER A 55 1.69 21.62 -13.95
CA SER A 55 2.49 20.76 -14.83
C SER A 55 1.63 19.62 -15.34
N VAL A 56 1.72 19.27 -16.62
CA VAL A 56 0.97 18.16 -17.24
C VAL A 56 1.95 17.14 -17.80
N VAL A 57 1.76 15.89 -17.44
CA VAL A 57 2.52 14.74 -17.95
C VAL A 57 1.55 13.80 -18.65
N GLU A 58 1.85 13.42 -19.89
CA GLU A 58 1.01 12.52 -20.68
C GLU A 58 1.73 11.20 -20.94
N LEU A 59 1.01 10.09 -20.76
CA LEU A 59 1.43 8.72 -21.06
C LEU A 59 0.38 8.09 -21.97
N ALA A 60 0.67 8.07 -23.27
CA ALA A 60 -0.16 7.45 -24.29
C ALA A 60 0.33 6.02 -24.57
N ASP A 61 -0.54 5.03 -24.34
CA ASP A 61 -0.32 3.61 -24.56
C ASP A 61 1.09 3.14 -24.18
N PRO A 62 1.51 3.33 -22.91
CA PRO A 62 2.84 2.96 -22.50
C PRO A 62 3.05 1.45 -22.63
N VAL A 63 4.28 1.05 -22.94
CA VAL A 63 4.65 -0.35 -23.24
C VAL A 63 5.32 -1.09 -22.09
N ASP A 64 5.81 -0.35 -21.10
CA ASP A 64 6.65 -0.85 -20.01
C ASP A 64 6.12 -0.38 -18.64
N PRO A 65 5.77 -1.30 -17.73
CA PRO A 65 5.17 -0.95 -16.45
C PRO A 65 6.14 -0.21 -15.51
N GLN A 66 7.46 -0.43 -15.61
CA GLN A 66 8.44 0.27 -14.78
C GLN A 66 8.57 1.75 -15.18
N THR A 67 8.45 2.05 -16.48
CA THR A 67 8.40 3.42 -17.00
C THR A 67 7.16 4.15 -16.47
N VAL A 68 5.99 3.49 -16.51
CA VAL A 68 4.76 4.05 -15.94
C VAL A 68 4.91 4.29 -14.44
N LEU A 69 5.42 3.31 -13.70
CA LEU A 69 5.62 3.41 -12.26
C LEU A 69 6.61 4.53 -11.89
N THR A 70 7.67 4.70 -12.67
CA THR A 70 8.64 5.79 -12.48
C THR A 70 7.96 7.15 -12.66
N ARG A 71 7.10 7.30 -13.67
CA ARG A 71 6.36 8.55 -13.91
C ARG A 71 5.33 8.83 -12.82
N ILE A 72 4.63 7.79 -12.33
CA ILE A 72 3.74 7.90 -11.18
C ILE A 72 4.52 8.32 -9.93
N ARG A 73 5.68 7.69 -9.64
CA ARG A 73 6.57 8.07 -8.53
C ARG A 73 7.02 9.52 -8.62
N THR A 74 7.46 9.97 -9.79
CA THR A 74 7.87 11.37 -9.98
C THR A 74 6.71 12.33 -9.74
N ALA A 75 5.52 12.04 -10.28
CA ALA A 75 4.32 12.85 -10.02
C ALA A 75 3.90 12.81 -8.55
N ALA A 76 4.04 11.64 -7.90
CA ALA A 76 3.73 11.44 -6.48
C ALA A 76 4.75 12.07 -5.53
N ALA A 77 5.96 12.40 -5.99
CA ALA A 77 6.95 13.17 -5.24
C ALA A 77 6.75 14.70 -5.40
N ALA A 78 6.00 15.15 -6.40
CA ALA A 78 5.81 16.58 -6.65
C ALA A 78 5.06 17.27 -5.49
N PRO A 79 5.50 18.45 -5.03
CA PRO A 79 4.75 19.22 -4.03
C PRO A 79 3.41 19.71 -4.63
N GLY A 80 2.43 19.98 -3.76
CA GLY A 80 1.12 20.51 -4.18
C GLY A 80 0.08 19.45 -4.56
N PRO A 81 -1.06 19.82 -5.15
CA PRO A 81 -2.09 18.87 -5.57
C PRO A 81 -1.65 18.00 -6.75
N LEU A 82 -1.96 16.70 -6.69
CA LEU A 82 -1.80 15.75 -7.79
C LEU A 82 -3.18 15.32 -8.31
N VAL A 83 -3.40 15.42 -9.61
CA VAL A 83 -4.59 14.87 -10.27
C VAL A 83 -4.19 13.83 -11.31
N LEU A 84 -4.65 12.60 -11.14
CA LEU A 84 -4.37 11.48 -12.03
C LEU A 84 -5.62 11.16 -12.85
N TYR A 85 -5.52 11.25 -14.18
CA TYR A 85 -6.58 10.89 -15.11
C TYR A 85 -6.21 9.55 -15.75
N VAL A 86 -6.90 8.47 -15.40
CA VAL A 86 -6.60 7.12 -15.90
C VAL A 86 -7.73 6.63 -16.78
N THR A 87 -7.42 6.37 -18.04
CA THR A 87 -8.30 5.69 -18.98
C THR A 87 -7.64 4.41 -19.48
N GLY A 88 -8.39 3.32 -19.58
CA GLY A 88 -7.78 2.07 -19.99
C GLY A 88 -8.53 0.81 -19.61
N GLN A 89 -7.85 -0.31 -19.77
CA GLN A 89 -8.43 -1.63 -19.61
C GLN A 89 -7.92 -2.33 -18.36
N LEU A 90 -8.82 -2.81 -17.51
CA LEU A 90 -8.49 -3.65 -16.35
C LEU A 90 -8.60 -5.12 -16.70
N HIS A 91 -7.58 -5.90 -16.35
CA HIS A 91 -7.57 -7.35 -16.39
C HIS A 91 -7.35 -7.93 -15.00
N LEU A 92 -7.77 -9.18 -14.81
CA LEU A 92 -7.50 -9.92 -13.59
C LEU A 92 -6.38 -10.95 -13.79
N ASP A 93 -5.33 -10.88 -12.96
CA ASP A 93 -4.40 -12.00 -12.85
C ASP A 93 -5.10 -13.20 -12.19
N HIS A 94 -5.36 -14.25 -12.97
CA HIS A 94 -6.07 -15.43 -12.48
C HIS A 94 -5.37 -16.14 -11.31
N ARG A 95 -4.03 -16.13 -11.18
CA ARG A 95 -3.38 -16.86 -10.08
C ARG A 95 -3.18 -16.02 -8.81
N GLN A 96 -2.96 -14.72 -8.92
CA GLN A 96 -2.84 -13.85 -7.74
C GLN A 96 -4.17 -13.19 -7.34
N ARG A 97 -5.17 -13.26 -8.23
CA ARG A 97 -6.45 -12.56 -8.09
C ARG A 97 -6.24 -11.06 -7.85
N LEU A 98 -5.30 -10.45 -8.58
CA LEU A 98 -5.01 -9.02 -8.51
C LEU A 98 -5.36 -8.32 -9.83
N LEU A 99 -5.97 -7.14 -9.70
CA LEU A 99 -6.28 -6.28 -10.85
C LEU A 99 -5.01 -5.66 -11.42
N HIS A 100 -4.95 -5.59 -12.74
CA HIS A 100 -3.87 -4.99 -13.50
C HIS A 100 -4.43 -4.04 -14.56
N LEU A 101 -3.82 -2.87 -14.72
CA LEU A 101 -4.06 -1.98 -15.85
C LEU A 101 -3.23 -2.47 -17.04
N ALA A 102 -3.90 -2.91 -18.09
CA ALA A 102 -3.28 -3.45 -19.29
C ALA A 102 -2.57 -2.35 -20.08
N LEU A 103 -1.33 -2.62 -20.47
CA LEU A 103 -0.46 -1.73 -21.24
C LEU A 103 -0.42 -2.16 -22.71
N ALA A 104 0.23 -1.37 -23.57
CA ALA A 104 0.20 -1.58 -25.03
C ALA A 104 0.62 -3.00 -25.48
N ARG A 105 1.56 -3.63 -24.77
CA ARG A 105 2.05 -4.99 -25.08
C ARG A 105 1.39 -6.10 -24.27
N THR A 106 0.40 -5.76 -23.44
CA THR A 106 -0.25 -6.73 -22.55
C THR A 106 -1.10 -7.72 -23.34
N THR A 107 -0.87 -9.00 -23.08
CA THR A 107 -1.74 -10.11 -23.48
C THR A 107 -2.16 -10.90 -22.24
N PRO A 108 -3.19 -11.75 -22.33
CA PRO A 108 -3.58 -12.60 -21.20
C PRO A 108 -2.43 -13.45 -20.63
N SER A 109 -1.50 -13.91 -21.48
CA SER A 109 -0.36 -14.73 -21.05
C SER A 109 0.81 -13.94 -20.45
N THR A 110 0.96 -12.65 -20.82
CA THR A 110 2.07 -11.80 -20.37
C THR A 110 1.66 -10.76 -19.33
N LEU A 111 0.40 -10.78 -18.90
CA LEU A 111 -0.21 -9.81 -17.99
C LEU A 111 0.67 -9.45 -16.79
N ARG A 112 1.19 -10.44 -16.08
CA ARG A 112 2.03 -10.25 -14.88
C ARG A 112 3.32 -9.47 -15.10
N TYR A 113 3.85 -9.51 -16.32
CA TYR A 113 5.15 -8.94 -16.65
C TYR A 113 5.03 -7.62 -17.42
N THR A 114 3.88 -7.37 -18.05
CA THR A 114 3.70 -6.27 -19.00
C THR A 114 2.61 -5.30 -18.60
N ALA A 115 1.63 -5.71 -17.79
CA ALA A 115 0.61 -4.84 -17.25
C ALA A 115 1.09 -4.15 -15.97
N LEU A 116 0.49 -3.01 -15.62
CA LEU A 116 0.75 -2.35 -14.35
C LEU A 116 -0.15 -2.94 -13.26
N PRO A 117 0.37 -3.60 -12.21
CA PRO A 117 -0.45 -4.06 -11.10
C PRO A 117 -1.14 -2.88 -10.40
N TRP A 118 -2.46 -2.95 -10.22
CA TRP A 118 -3.25 -1.84 -9.68
C TRP A 118 -2.74 -1.41 -8.30
N HIS A 119 -2.36 -2.38 -7.46
CA HIS A 119 -1.84 -2.13 -6.13
C HIS A 119 -0.49 -1.37 -6.11
N TRP A 120 0.29 -1.40 -7.20
CA TRP A 120 1.49 -0.57 -7.31
C TRP A 120 1.12 0.90 -7.47
N LEU A 121 0.16 1.20 -8.35
CA LEU A 121 -0.36 2.56 -8.52
C LEU A 121 -0.88 3.10 -7.18
N THR A 122 -1.72 2.33 -6.49
CA THR A 122 -2.28 2.79 -5.20
C THR A 122 -1.22 2.90 -4.11
N GLY A 123 -0.19 2.05 -4.13
CA GLY A 123 0.95 2.11 -3.20
C GLY A 123 1.73 3.42 -3.33
N GLU A 124 1.97 3.90 -4.56
CA GLU A 124 2.64 5.19 -4.78
C GLU A 124 1.78 6.38 -4.34
N LEU A 125 0.46 6.32 -4.54
CA LEU A 125 -0.44 7.39 -4.11
C LEU A 125 -0.59 7.44 -2.58
N ALA A 126 -0.50 6.30 -1.89
CA ALA A 126 -0.60 6.20 -0.43
C ALA A 126 0.54 6.91 0.32
N LEU A 127 1.67 7.18 -0.36
CA LEU A 127 2.78 7.95 0.19
C LEU A 127 2.47 9.46 0.29
N ARG A 128 1.45 9.94 -0.41
CA ARG A 128 1.08 11.35 -0.40
C ARG A 128 0.25 11.71 0.82
N ARG A 129 0.28 12.99 1.19
CA ARG A 129 -0.59 13.53 2.24
C ARG A 129 -2.06 13.34 1.84
N PRO A 130 -2.95 12.97 2.78
CA PRO A 130 -4.38 12.88 2.50
C PRO A 130 -4.94 14.15 1.84
N ASP A 131 -5.95 13.98 1.00
CA ASP A 131 -6.68 15.04 0.27
C ASP A 131 -5.87 15.85 -0.75
N THR A 132 -4.57 15.58 -0.88
CA THR A 132 -3.72 16.21 -1.90
C THR A 132 -3.75 15.50 -3.25
N THR A 133 -4.41 14.33 -3.33
CA THR A 133 -4.47 13.50 -4.52
C THR A 133 -5.91 13.29 -4.95
N THR A 134 -6.16 13.49 -6.24
CA THR A 134 -7.43 13.16 -6.89
C THR A 134 -7.15 12.19 -8.04
N VAL A 135 -7.93 11.11 -8.12
CA VAL A 135 -7.89 10.16 -9.22
C VAL A 135 -9.23 10.19 -9.94
N VAL A 136 -9.19 10.37 -11.26
CA VAL A 136 -10.35 10.34 -12.14
C VAL A 136 -10.21 9.16 -13.11
N LEU A 137 -11.18 8.24 -13.11
CA LEU A 137 -11.12 6.99 -13.86
C LEU A 137 -12.16 6.90 -14.97
N ASP A 138 -11.77 6.32 -16.11
CA ASP A 138 -12.66 5.86 -17.18
C ASP A 138 -12.15 4.53 -17.73
N LEU A 139 -12.60 3.43 -17.09
CA LEU A 139 -12.01 2.10 -17.29
C LEU A 139 -13.02 1.12 -17.88
N VAL A 140 -12.50 0.17 -18.64
CA VAL A 140 -13.24 -1.03 -19.05
C VAL A 140 -12.60 -2.24 -18.40
N ALA A 141 -13.35 -3.02 -17.64
CA ALA A 141 -12.87 -4.28 -17.10
C ALA A 141 -13.15 -5.42 -18.09
N ASP A 142 -12.23 -6.37 -18.22
CA ASP A 142 -12.55 -7.66 -18.84
C ASP A 142 -13.55 -8.46 -17.98
N GLY A 143 -14.01 -9.62 -18.47
CA GLY A 143 -15.06 -10.39 -17.77
C GLY A 143 -14.69 -10.80 -16.34
N ASP A 144 -13.45 -11.24 -16.12
CA ASP A 144 -12.97 -11.69 -14.82
C ASP A 144 -12.71 -10.53 -13.85
N ALA A 145 -12.08 -9.44 -14.34
CA ALA A 145 -11.88 -8.22 -13.59
C ALA A 145 -13.22 -7.58 -13.21
N TRP A 146 -14.21 -7.61 -14.11
CA TRP A 146 -15.55 -7.11 -13.86
C TRP A 146 -16.23 -7.85 -12.71
N GLY A 147 -16.16 -9.19 -12.72
CA GLY A 147 -16.69 -10.03 -11.65
C GLY A 147 -16.03 -9.73 -10.30
N GLN A 148 -14.69 -9.60 -10.26
CA GLN A 148 -13.98 -9.27 -9.03
C GLN A 148 -14.31 -7.85 -8.53
N MET A 149 -14.37 -6.87 -9.42
CA MET A 149 -14.64 -5.48 -9.06
C MET A 149 -16.03 -5.33 -8.42
N ARG A 150 -17.05 -6.03 -8.95
CA ARG A 150 -18.39 -6.07 -8.33
C ARG A 150 -18.40 -6.71 -6.94
N GLY A 151 -17.39 -7.50 -6.61
CA GLY A 151 -17.17 -8.08 -5.28
C GLY A 151 -16.49 -7.16 -4.26
N GLY A 152 -16.18 -5.91 -4.61
CA GLY A 152 -15.65 -4.89 -3.67
C GLY A 152 -14.12 -4.77 -3.60
N GLY A 153 -13.37 -5.41 -4.50
CA GLY A 153 -11.90 -5.41 -4.51
C GLY A 153 -11.22 -4.25 -5.25
N PHE A 154 -11.89 -3.11 -5.46
CA PHE A 154 -11.38 -2.00 -6.27
C PHE A 154 -11.44 -0.65 -5.54
N GLY A 155 -10.32 0.06 -5.53
CA GLY A 155 -10.19 1.38 -4.91
C GLY A 155 -8.76 1.92 -5.04
N VAL A 156 -8.53 3.17 -4.62
CA VAL A 156 -7.22 3.86 -4.74
C VAL A 156 -6.50 4.05 -3.39
N GLY A 157 -7.05 3.52 -2.30
CA GLY A 157 -6.53 3.68 -0.95
C GLY A 157 -7.15 4.86 -0.19
N PRO A 158 -6.95 4.94 1.14
CA PRO A 158 -7.49 6.01 1.97
C PRO A 158 -6.81 7.35 1.69
N GLY A 159 -7.55 8.46 1.88
CA GLY A 159 -7.02 9.81 1.72
C GLY A 159 -6.83 10.27 0.27
N VAL A 160 -7.28 9.48 -0.72
CA VAL A 160 -7.28 9.85 -2.14
C VAL A 160 -8.73 10.08 -2.58
N ARG A 161 -8.99 11.24 -3.19
CA ARG A 161 -10.29 11.50 -3.83
C ARG A 161 -10.43 10.65 -5.08
N LEU A 162 -11.51 9.90 -5.21
CA LEU A 162 -11.76 9.03 -6.37
C LEU A 162 -13.06 9.42 -7.06
N PHE A 163 -12.98 9.74 -8.34
CA PHE A 163 -14.14 9.87 -9.21
C PHE A 163 -13.96 8.97 -10.42
N GLY A 164 -15.01 8.36 -10.93
CA GLY A 164 -14.86 7.69 -12.22
C GLY A 164 -15.93 6.69 -12.56
N ARG A 165 -15.70 6.03 -13.68
CA ARG A 165 -16.55 5.01 -14.26
C ARG A 165 -15.71 3.77 -14.54
N VAL A 166 -16.24 2.60 -14.18
CA VAL A 166 -15.75 1.32 -14.68
C VAL A 166 -16.91 0.59 -15.35
N SER A 167 -16.76 0.23 -16.62
CA SER A 167 -17.80 -0.49 -17.37
C SER A 167 -17.42 -1.97 -17.60
N PRO A 168 -18.42 -2.84 -17.80
CA PRO A 168 -18.18 -4.22 -18.25
C PRO A 168 -17.51 -4.25 -19.62
N PRO A 169 -17.02 -5.42 -20.07
CA PRO A 169 -16.49 -5.57 -21.41
C PRO A 169 -17.58 -5.24 -22.45
N PRO A 170 -17.26 -4.48 -23.50
CA PRO A 170 -18.22 -4.13 -24.54
C PRO A 170 -18.65 -5.39 -25.33
N PRO A 171 -19.75 -5.30 -26.11
CA PRO A 171 -20.18 -6.38 -27.00
C PRO A 171 -19.05 -6.90 -27.89
N ARG A 172 -19.13 -8.17 -28.30
CA ARG A 172 -18.12 -8.78 -29.17
C ARG A 172 -17.87 -7.93 -30.40
N ARG A 173 -16.59 -7.76 -30.76
CA ARG A 173 -16.12 -6.97 -31.92
C ARG A 173 -16.46 -5.47 -31.83
N SER A 174 -16.61 -4.93 -30.63
CA SER A 174 -16.71 -3.49 -30.42
C SER A 174 -15.67 -3.03 -29.40
N THR A 175 -15.28 -1.76 -29.53
CA THR A 175 -14.32 -1.09 -28.65
C THR A 175 -15.05 0.07 -27.99
N ALA A 176 -14.98 0.15 -26.67
CA ALA A 176 -15.57 1.26 -25.93
C ALA A 176 -14.77 2.55 -26.16
N VAL A 177 -15.42 3.68 -25.92
CA VAL A 177 -14.79 5.00 -25.97
C VAL A 177 -14.80 5.59 -24.55
N PRO A 178 -13.75 6.33 -24.12
CA PRO A 178 -13.70 7.00 -22.81
C PRO A 178 -14.67 8.20 -22.75
N GLY A 179 -15.98 7.92 -22.78
CA GLY A 179 -17.03 8.94 -22.81
C GLY A 179 -17.06 9.80 -21.55
N TYR A 180 -16.75 9.21 -20.40
CA TYR A 180 -16.80 9.91 -19.10
C TYR A 180 -15.73 11.01 -19.05
N LEU A 181 -14.50 10.71 -19.43
CA LEU A 181 -13.44 11.73 -19.51
C LEU A 181 -13.60 12.67 -20.72
N LYS A 182 -14.22 12.24 -21.82
CA LYS A 182 -14.55 13.14 -22.94
C LYS A 182 -15.58 14.20 -22.53
N THR A 183 -16.56 13.86 -21.68
CA THR A 183 -17.49 14.86 -21.10
C THR A 183 -16.74 15.86 -20.22
N TYR A 184 -15.84 15.39 -19.34
CA TYR A 184 -14.99 16.28 -18.52
C TYR A 184 -14.21 17.28 -19.40
N ALA A 185 -13.52 16.78 -20.42
CA ALA A 185 -12.77 17.61 -21.35
C ALA A 185 -13.67 18.61 -22.09
N SER A 186 -14.86 18.18 -22.53
CA SER A 186 -15.82 19.06 -23.21
C SER A 186 -16.27 20.23 -22.33
N ILE A 187 -16.68 19.96 -21.08
CA ILE A 187 -17.12 20.97 -20.13
C ILE A 187 -16.01 21.99 -19.86
N TRP A 188 -14.78 21.52 -19.65
CA TRP A 188 -13.66 22.41 -19.37
C TRP A 188 -13.22 23.24 -20.58
N ARG A 189 -13.27 22.70 -21.80
CA ARG A 189 -12.99 23.48 -23.02
C ARG A 189 -14.01 24.59 -23.23
N ASN A 190 -15.26 24.37 -22.82
CA ASN A 190 -16.32 25.38 -22.88
C ASN A 190 -16.22 26.43 -21.74
N GLY A 191 -15.11 26.49 -21.01
CA GLY A 191 -14.87 27.49 -19.96
C GLY A 191 -15.58 27.24 -18.63
N HIS A 192 -16.46 26.23 -18.54
CA HIS A 192 -17.20 25.92 -17.32
C HIS A 192 -16.27 25.19 -16.32
N ARG A 193 -16.36 25.56 -15.03
CA ARG A 193 -15.52 24.99 -13.96
C ARG A 193 -16.36 24.54 -12.75
N PRO A 194 -17.31 23.61 -12.92
CA PRO A 194 -18.07 23.11 -11.79
C PRO A 194 -17.19 22.24 -10.88
N PRO A 195 -17.54 22.09 -9.58
CA PRO A 195 -16.88 21.17 -8.67
C PRO A 195 -16.83 19.73 -9.20
N LEU A 196 -15.81 18.96 -8.84
CA LEU A 196 -15.59 17.60 -9.35
C LEU A 196 -16.75 16.65 -9.11
N ALA A 197 -17.46 16.76 -7.97
CA ALA A 197 -18.65 15.95 -7.71
C ALA A 197 -19.82 16.26 -8.68
N GLN A 198 -19.96 17.52 -9.10
CA GLN A 198 -20.96 17.91 -10.11
C GLN A 198 -20.55 17.44 -11.51
N LEU A 199 -19.25 17.54 -11.84
CA LEU A 199 -18.71 16.96 -13.08
C LEU A 199 -18.95 15.46 -13.14
N HIS A 200 -18.72 14.76 -12.03
CA HIS A 200 -18.97 13.33 -11.91
C HIS A 200 -20.45 13.01 -12.17
N ALA A 201 -21.36 13.71 -11.51
CA ALA A 201 -22.80 13.51 -11.70
C ALA A 201 -23.25 13.78 -13.15
N GLN A 202 -22.74 14.84 -13.78
CA GLN A 202 -23.07 15.17 -15.17
C GLN A 202 -22.51 14.12 -16.14
N ALA A 203 -21.24 13.73 -15.99
CA ALA A 203 -20.62 12.71 -16.82
C ALA A 203 -21.25 11.33 -16.63
N ALA A 204 -21.70 10.99 -15.41
CA ALA A 204 -22.45 9.78 -15.15
C ALA A 204 -23.84 9.80 -15.84
N GLY A 205 -24.51 10.95 -15.84
CA GLY A 205 -25.77 11.14 -16.57
C GLY A 205 -25.63 11.01 -18.09
N GLU A 206 -24.56 11.56 -18.67
CA GLU A 206 -24.27 11.49 -20.11
C GLU A 206 -23.75 10.12 -20.55
N ALA A 207 -23.04 9.39 -19.68
CA ALA A 207 -22.51 8.05 -19.95
C ALA A 207 -23.59 6.95 -19.98
N GLY A 208 -24.84 7.29 -19.61
CA GLY A 208 -26.03 6.45 -19.70
C GLY A 208 -26.13 5.32 -18.65
N PRO A 209 -27.31 4.71 -18.48
CA PRO A 209 -27.51 3.55 -17.61
C PRO A 209 -27.00 2.27 -18.31
N GLY A 210 -25.68 2.16 -18.43
CA GLY A 210 -25.06 0.85 -18.65
C GLY A 210 -24.84 0.15 -17.30
N ASP A 211 -24.57 -1.14 -17.30
CA ASP A 211 -24.15 -1.90 -16.10
C ASP A 211 -22.86 -1.36 -15.43
N ALA A 212 -22.35 -0.19 -15.84
CA ALA A 212 -21.16 0.44 -15.31
C ALA A 212 -21.31 0.82 -13.83
N VAL A 213 -20.20 0.70 -13.10
CA VAL A 213 -20.07 1.18 -11.73
C VAL A 213 -19.49 2.58 -11.77
N PHE A 214 -20.19 3.52 -11.14
CA PHE A 214 -19.72 4.87 -10.90
C PHE A 214 -19.16 4.98 -9.49
N LEU A 215 -17.96 5.54 -9.38
CA LEU A 215 -17.21 5.68 -8.14
C LEU A 215 -17.12 7.16 -7.79
N ALA A 216 -17.53 7.50 -6.57
CA ALA A 216 -17.36 8.82 -5.99
C ALA A 216 -16.97 8.65 -4.52
N VAL A 217 -15.70 8.94 -4.21
CA VAL A 217 -15.16 8.95 -2.85
C VAL A 217 -14.50 10.31 -2.67
N ASP A 218 -15.14 11.18 -1.89
CA ASP A 218 -14.49 12.37 -1.37
C ASP A 218 -13.50 11.91 -0.29
N GLY A 219 -12.24 12.36 -0.35
CA GLY A 219 -11.10 11.83 0.41
C GLY A 219 -11.17 11.99 1.94
N GLY A 220 -12.30 12.45 2.47
CA GLY A 220 -12.56 12.55 3.91
C GLY A 220 -13.23 11.30 4.50
N PRO A 221 -13.16 11.10 5.82
CA PRO A 221 -13.97 10.10 6.49
C PRO A 221 -15.45 10.54 6.47
N GLY A 222 -16.28 9.84 5.69
CA GLY A 222 -17.73 9.77 5.85
C GLY A 222 -18.52 11.06 5.56
N SER A 223 -18.86 11.31 4.30
CA SER A 223 -19.95 12.22 3.93
C SER A 223 -21.30 11.50 4.06
N MET A 224 -21.94 11.60 5.23
CA MET A 224 -23.40 11.44 5.33
C MET A 224 -24.08 12.68 4.72
N PRO A 225 -25.24 12.54 4.07
CA PRO A 225 -25.91 13.67 3.43
C PRO A 225 -26.47 14.62 4.50
N VAL A 226 -25.91 15.83 4.60
CA VAL A 226 -26.45 16.91 5.44
C VAL A 226 -27.16 17.93 4.55
N ALA A 227 -28.46 18.09 4.79
CA ALA A 227 -29.30 19.13 4.20
C ALA A 227 -28.81 20.54 4.60
N PRO A 228 -29.10 21.59 3.80
CA PRO A 228 -28.40 22.88 3.90
C PRO A 228 -28.88 23.70 5.09
N ARG A 229 -27.95 24.28 5.86
CA ARG A 229 -28.20 25.43 6.76
C ARG A 229 -27.08 26.49 6.65
N PRO A 230 -27.43 27.79 6.83
CA PRO A 230 -26.62 28.94 6.42
C PRO A 230 -25.51 29.33 7.44
N PRO A 231 -24.59 30.26 7.10
CA PRO A 231 -23.26 30.35 7.73
C PRO A 231 -23.18 31.35 8.89
N VAL A 232 -22.33 31.05 9.88
CA VAL A 232 -21.72 32.02 10.82
C VAL A 232 -20.33 31.48 11.28
N PRO A 233 -19.37 32.33 11.70
CA PRO A 233 -17.96 32.15 11.39
C PRO A 233 -17.07 31.65 12.54
N ALA A 234 -15.99 30.99 12.11
CA ALA A 234 -14.66 30.78 12.70
C ALA A 234 -14.46 30.88 14.23
N ALA A 235 -14.09 29.74 14.84
CA ALA A 235 -13.17 29.71 15.97
C ALA A 235 -12.39 28.38 16.06
N ARG A 236 -11.05 28.54 16.12
CA ARG A 236 -9.98 27.73 16.74
C ARG A 236 -10.02 26.19 16.75
N GLN A 237 -8.91 25.64 16.23
CA GLN A 237 -8.35 24.32 16.51
C GLN A 237 -8.37 23.96 17.99
N GLU A 238 -8.84 22.74 18.28
CA GLU A 238 -8.52 21.99 19.48
C GLU A 238 -8.19 20.54 19.08
N ALA A 239 -7.24 19.96 19.83
CA ALA A 239 -6.55 18.72 19.52
C ALA A 239 -7.44 17.45 19.62
N ALA A 240 -6.95 16.39 18.98
CA ALA A 240 -7.58 15.09 18.73
C ALA A 240 -8.21 14.36 19.94
N PRO A 241 -9.07 13.37 19.65
CA PRO A 241 -8.77 12.02 20.14
C PRO A 241 -8.84 10.94 19.05
N ALA A 242 -8.19 9.83 19.35
CA ALA A 242 -7.98 8.65 18.51
C ALA A 242 -9.11 7.59 18.60
N VAL A 243 -8.98 6.58 17.73
CA VAL A 243 -9.58 5.21 17.74
C VAL A 243 -10.98 5.14 17.10
N GLU A 244 -11.28 4.29 16.09
CA GLU A 244 -11.23 2.83 16.09
C GLU A 244 -10.89 2.18 14.73
N ALA A 245 -9.99 1.19 14.76
CA ALA A 245 -9.74 0.24 13.69
C ALA A 245 -10.89 -0.76 13.60
N ARG A 246 -11.42 -1.02 12.40
CA ARG A 246 -12.23 -2.22 12.18
C ARG A 246 -11.32 -3.45 12.01
N PRO A 247 -11.56 -4.53 12.77
CA PRO A 247 -10.87 -5.80 12.64
C PRO A 247 -11.36 -6.52 11.36
N ASP A 248 -10.57 -7.45 10.83
CA ASP A 248 -10.94 -8.53 9.87
C ASP A 248 -10.15 -8.55 8.55
N ALA A 249 -9.22 -7.63 8.30
CA ALA A 249 -8.24 -7.85 7.22
C ALA A 249 -7.11 -8.77 7.71
N ASP A 250 -7.05 -10.02 7.21
CA ASP A 250 -5.95 -10.95 7.48
C ASP A 250 -4.61 -10.33 7.03
N PRO A 251 -3.67 -10.09 7.94
CA PRO A 251 -2.44 -9.36 7.64
C PRO A 251 -1.26 -10.25 7.20
N HIS A 252 -1.40 -11.57 7.28
CA HIS A 252 -0.37 -12.51 6.83
C HIS A 252 0.06 -12.33 5.37
N PRO A 253 -0.86 -12.07 4.41
CA PRO A 253 -0.47 -11.86 3.02
C PRO A 253 0.43 -10.64 2.83
N ALA A 254 0.17 -9.54 3.56
CA ALA A 254 0.96 -8.32 3.48
C ALA A 254 2.37 -8.52 4.05
N ILE A 255 2.48 -9.25 5.16
CA ILE A 255 3.75 -9.60 5.80
C ILE A 255 4.57 -10.55 4.92
N LEU A 256 3.94 -11.60 4.38
CA LEU A 256 4.60 -12.57 3.51
C LEU A 256 5.10 -11.92 2.22
N ALA A 257 4.30 -11.03 1.62
CA ALA A 257 4.68 -10.30 0.41
C ALA A 257 5.86 -9.35 0.65
N ALA A 258 5.87 -8.63 1.79
CA ALA A 258 7.01 -7.80 2.17
C ALA A 258 8.27 -8.63 2.42
N ALA A 259 8.15 -9.78 3.10
CA ALA A 259 9.25 -10.70 3.38
C ALA A 259 9.85 -11.33 2.11
N GLN A 260 9.01 -11.82 1.18
CA GLN A 260 9.46 -12.40 -0.10
C GLN A 260 10.13 -11.37 -1.02
N SER A 261 9.79 -10.11 -0.85
CA SER A 261 10.38 -9.00 -1.62
C SER A 261 11.68 -8.45 -1.01
N GLY A 262 12.22 -9.09 0.04
CA GLY A 262 13.41 -8.62 0.75
C GLY A 262 13.17 -7.40 1.64
N ARG A 263 11.93 -6.89 1.73
CA ARG A 263 11.55 -5.74 2.56
C ARG A 263 11.24 -6.19 4.00
N HIS A 264 12.20 -6.86 4.62
CA HIS A 264 12.01 -7.51 5.91
C HIS A 264 11.70 -6.52 7.05
N GLY A 265 12.23 -5.29 7.00
CA GLY A 265 11.90 -4.24 7.96
C GLY A 265 10.44 -3.78 7.88
N GLU A 266 9.88 -3.69 6.67
CA GLU A 266 8.46 -3.37 6.46
C GLU A 266 7.56 -4.52 6.93
N ALA A 267 7.92 -5.75 6.58
CA ALA A 267 7.23 -6.95 7.07
C ALA A 267 7.21 -6.98 8.62
N ALA A 268 8.34 -6.66 9.25
CA ALA A 268 8.47 -6.62 10.70
C ALA A 268 7.66 -5.48 11.34
N ALA A 269 7.53 -4.33 10.67
CA ALA A 269 6.72 -3.20 11.14
C ALA A 269 5.22 -3.51 11.06
N ILE A 270 4.76 -4.16 9.98
CA ILE A 270 3.38 -4.63 9.86
C ILE A 270 3.09 -5.65 10.97
N ALA A 271 3.95 -6.66 11.14
CA ALA A 271 3.79 -7.66 12.20
C ALA A 271 3.80 -7.05 13.62
N ALA A 272 4.63 -6.02 13.88
CA ALA A 272 4.66 -5.30 15.16
C ALA A 272 3.39 -4.48 15.43
N MET A 273 2.78 -3.91 14.39
CA MET A 273 1.49 -3.22 14.49
C MET A 273 0.38 -4.19 14.92
N TRP A 274 0.37 -5.38 14.34
CA TRP A 274 -0.61 -6.43 14.66
C TRP A 274 -0.36 -7.07 16.03
N GLU A 275 0.89 -7.29 16.42
CA GLU A 275 1.26 -7.67 17.79
C GLU A 275 0.75 -6.63 18.80
N SER A 276 0.99 -5.34 18.56
CA SER A 276 0.53 -4.26 19.45
C SER A 276 -0.98 -4.24 19.56
N THR A 277 -1.68 -4.59 18.49
CA THR A 277 -3.15 -4.72 18.48
C THR A 277 -3.59 -5.95 19.25
N ALA A 278 -2.96 -7.11 19.04
CA ALA A 278 -3.25 -8.34 19.77
C ALA A 278 -2.99 -8.20 21.27
N LEU A 279 -1.91 -7.52 21.67
CA LEU A 279 -1.61 -7.21 23.08
C LEU A 279 -2.68 -6.33 23.73
N ARG A 280 -3.19 -5.31 23.01
CA ARG A 280 -4.25 -4.43 23.52
C ARG A 280 -5.60 -5.13 23.59
N THR A 281 -5.90 -6.01 22.64
CA THR A 281 -7.22 -6.66 22.53
C THR A 281 -7.32 -7.94 23.36
N HIS A 282 -6.26 -8.75 23.41
CA HIS A 282 -6.27 -10.09 24.01
C HIS A 282 -5.33 -10.24 25.22
N GLY A 283 -4.46 -9.26 25.47
CA GLY A 283 -3.56 -9.22 26.63
C GLY A 283 -2.18 -9.86 26.37
N ALA A 284 -1.25 -9.56 27.28
CA ALA A 284 0.11 -10.06 27.25
C ALA A 284 0.13 -11.58 27.50
N GLY A 285 0.64 -12.33 26.52
CA GLY A 285 0.65 -13.79 26.55
C GLY A 285 -0.62 -14.43 26.03
N SER A 286 -1.49 -13.76 25.26
CA SER A 286 -2.52 -14.45 24.47
C SER A 286 -1.89 -15.27 23.34
N PRO A 287 -2.56 -16.35 22.85
CA PRO A 287 -2.12 -17.09 21.66
C PRO A 287 -1.90 -16.17 20.45
N GLU A 288 -2.73 -15.15 20.29
CA GLU A 288 -2.66 -14.18 19.21
C GLU A 288 -1.42 -13.27 19.32
N ALA A 289 -1.09 -12.80 20.53
CA ALA A 289 0.13 -12.02 20.76
C ALA A 289 1.40 -12.87 20.58
N LEU A 290 1.36 -14.13 21.03
CA LEU A 290 2.44 -15.09 20.83
C LEU A 290 2.68 -15.37 19.35
N HIS A 291 1.62 -15.60 18.59
CA HIS A 291 1.69 -15.83 17.15
C HIS A 291 2.37 -14.68 16.41
N TRP A 292 2.04 -13.44 16.72
CA TRP A 292 2.70 -12.28 16.10
C TRP A 292 4.16 -12.13 16.51
N LEU A 293 4.51 -12.49 17.73
CA LEU A 293 5.89 -12.49 18.21
C LEU A 293 6.75 -13.53 17.47
N GLU A 294 6.19 -14.71 17.20
CA GLU A 294 6.82 -15.78 16.40
C GLU A 294 7.01 -15.36 14.94
N VAL A 295 5.99 -14.75 14.33
CA VAL A 295 6.09 -14.20 12.97
C VAL A 295 7.21 -13.15 12.89
N ARG A 296 7.30 -12.24 13.87
CA ARG A 296 8.38 -11.24 13.91
C ARG A 296 9.78 -11.87 14.05
N ALA A 297 9.89 -12.95 14.82
CA ALA A 297 11.16 -13.68 14.98
C ALA A 297 11.61 -14.31 13.65
N ASP A 298 10.69 -14.92 12.90
CA ASP A 298 10.98 -15.47 11.58
C ASP A 298 11.33 -14.40 10.53
N LEU A 299 10.70 -13.24 10.59
CA LEU A 299 11.06 -12.11 9.73
C LEU A 299 12.45 -11.56 10.02
N ALA A 300 12.86 -11.50 11.30
CA ALA A 300 14.21 -11.11 11.67
C ALA A 300 15.26 -12.12 11.16
N ARG A 301 14.96 -13.42 11.24
CA ARG A 301 15.78 -14.46 10.61
C ARG A 301 15.89 -14.28 9.10
N LEU A 302 14.78 -14.01 8.41
CA LEU A 302 14.79 -13.74 6.96
C LEU A 302 15.60 -12.49 6.63
N ALA A 303 15.54 -11.46 7.47
CA ALA A 303 16.36 -10.25 7.39
C ALA A 303 17.86 -10.46 7.65
N GLN A 304 18.28 -11.69 7.96
CA GLN A 304 19.65 -12.02 8.37
C GLN A 304 20.07 -11.27 9.66
N ASP A 305 19.13 -11.05 10.58
CA ASP A 305 19.37 -10.50 11.93
C ASP A 305 19.17 -11.60 13.00
N PRO A 306 20.19 -12.46 13.22
CA PRO A 306 20.09 -13.58 14.16
C PRO A 306 19.95 -13.12 15.62
N GLY A 307 20.47 -11.94 15.98
CA GLY A 307 20.36 -11.40 17.33
C GLY A 307 18.94 -11.01 17.68
N ARG A 308 18.28 -10.24 16.82
CA ARG A 308 16.88 -9.86 17.02
C ARG A 308 15.95 -11.06 16.91
N SER A 309 16.23 -12.01 16.03
CA SER A 309 15.51 -13.28 15.94
C SER A 309 15.62 -14.10 17.25
N CYS A 310 16.83 -14.20 17.82
CA CYS A 310 17.08 -14.89 19.09
C CYS A 310 16.29 -14.26 20.24
N GLU A 311 16.33 -12.93 20.38
CA GLU A 311 15.58 -12.20 21.42
C GLU A 311 14.08 -12.46 21.35
N LEU A 312 13.49 -12.41 20.14
CA LEU A 312 12.06 -12.62 19.93
C LEU A 312 11.64 -14.06 20.24
N TRP A 313 12.44 -15.06 19.85
CA TRP A 313 12.17 -16.47 20.21
C TRP A 313 12.31 -16.72 21.72
N MET A 314 13.27 -16.09 22.41
CA MET A 314 13.38 -16.16 23.88
C MET A 314 12.20 -15.50 24.58
N ALA A 315 11.69 -14.39 24.04
CA ALA A 315 10.50 -13.72 24.56
C ALA A 315 9.25 -14.58 24.38
N ALA A 316 9.09 -15.25 23.23
CA ALA A 316 7.98 -16.17 22.97
C ALA A 316 7.99 -17.38 23.94
N ALA A 317 9.15 -18.01 24.12
CA ALA A 317 9.31 -19.11 25.08
C ALA A 317 8.99 -18.67 26.52
N THR A 318 9.47 -17.49 26.91
CA THR A 318 9.20 -16.92 28.25
C THR A 318 7.70 -16.66 28.45
N ALA A 319 7.02 -16.09 27.46
CA ALA A 319 5.60 -15.81 27.51
C ALA A 319 4.76 -17.10 27.57
N ARG A 320 5.14 -18.16 26.85
CA ARG A 320 4.49 -19.48 26.95
C ARG A 320 4.63 -20.11 28.33
N LEU A 321 5.83 -20.11 28.91
CA LEU A 321 6.06 -20.60 30.27
C LEU A 321 5.28 -19.78 31.31
N ALA A 322 5.19 -18.45 31.15
CA ALA A 322 4.42 -17.58 32.04
C ALA A 322 2.91 -17.86 32.00
N ARG A 323 2.38 -18.39 30.88
CA ARG A 323 0.99 -18.87 30.77
C ARG A 323 0.76 -20.21 31.46
N GLY A 324 1.81 -20.86 31.95
CA GLY A 324 1.74 -22.18 32.56
C GLY A 324 1.79 -23.33 31.55
N GLU A 325 2.22 -23.09 30.31
CA GLU A 325 2.52 -24.20 29.39
C GLU A 325 3.65 -25.06 29.97
N VAL A 326 3.46 -26.38 29.93
CA VAL A 326 4.44 -27.33 30.47
C VAL A 326 5.71 -27.25 29.63
N ALA A 327 6.87 -27.17 30.27
CA ALA A 327 8.15 -27.02 29.60
C ALA A 327 8.45 -28.09 28.51
N GLY A 328 7.86 -29.28 28.63
CA GLY A 328 8.01 -30.37 27.64
C GLY A 328 6.99 -30.34 26.49
N THR A 329 6.19 -29.27 26.36
CA THR A 329 5.27 -29.11 25.23
C THR A 329 6.08 -28.79 23.96
N GLU A 330 5.68 -29.36 22.83
CA GLU A 330 6.40 -29.23 21.56
C GLU A 330 6.64 -27.76 21.17
N ASP A 331 5.66 -26.89 21.35
CA ASP A 331 5.78 -25.47 21.02
C ASP A 331 6.83 -24.73 21.88
N VAL A 332 6.89 -25.04 23.18
CA VAL A 332 7.85 -24.43 24.12
C VAL A 332 9.26 -24.93 23.81
N GLU A 333 9.42 -26.23 23.59
CA GLU A 333 10.69 -26.84 23.18
C GLU A 333 11.17 -26.22 21.85
N ALA A 334 10.28 -26.12 20.86
CA ALA A 334 10.61 -25.61 19.54
C ALA A 334 10.96 -24.11 19.55
N ALA A 335 10.34 -23.30 20.41
CA ALA A 335 10.72 -21.90 20.58
C ALA A 335 12.13 -21.74 21.17
N VAL A 336 12.47 -22.52 22.22
CA VAL A 336 13.82 -22.49 22.83
C VAL A 336 14.87 -23.07 21.87
N ASP A 337 14.53 -24.07 21.06
CA ASP A 337 15.40 -24.61 20.01
C ASP A 337 15.71 -23.60 18.92
N ARG A 338 14.70 -22.87 18.43
CA ARG A 338 14.92 -21.79 17.45
C ARG A 338 15.76 -20.66 18.04
N ALA A 339 15.50 -20.25 19.29
CA ALA A 339 16.31 -19.25 19.98
C ALA A 339 17.79 -19.66 20.07
N HIS A 340 18.06 -20.91 20.44
CA HIS A 340 19.43 -21.44 20.53
C HIS A 340 20.10 -21.51 19.15
N HIS A 341 19.39 -21.98 18.14
CA HIS A 341 19.93 -22.05 16.78
C HIS A 341 20.29 -20.67 16.21
N GLN A 342 19.50 -19.64 16.52
CA GLN A 342 19.80 -18.26 16.12
C GLN A 342 20.97 -17.67 16.92
N TRP A 343 21.08 -18.00 18.21
CA TRP A 343 22.23 -17.61 19.03
C TRP A 343 23.54 -18.20 18.52
N GLU A 344 23.54 -19.45 18.05
CA GLU A 344 24.71 -20.06 17.41
C GLU A 344 25.12 -19.38 16.09
N GLN A 345 24.24 -18.60 15.47
CA GLN A 345 24.53 -17.85 14.25
C GLN A 345 25.03 -16.43 14.53
N LEU A 346 25.05 -15.98 15.79
CA LEU A 346 25.61 -14.68 16.16
C LEU A 346 27.12 -14.66 15.91
N GLY A 347 27.53 -13.75 15.04
CA GLY A 347 28.93 -13.44 14.76
C GLY A 347 29.55 -12.44 15.73
N ASP A 348 28.75 -11.59 16.37
CA ASP A 348 29.22 -10.62 17.37
C ASP A 348 29.39 -11.29 18.76
N PRO A 349 30.63 -11.38 19.29
CA PRO A 349 30.90 -11.96 20.60
C PRO A 349 30.20 -11.22 21.75
N ALA A 350 30.11 -9.88 21.70
CA ALA A 350 29.52 -9.09 22.77
C ALA A 350 28.01 -9.32 22.87
N GLN A 351 27.32 -9.31 21.73
CA GLN A 351 25.90 -9.62 21.65
C GLN A 351 25.61 -11.08 22.03
N ALA A 352 26.45 -12.02 21.61
CA ALA A 352 26.32 -13.42 22.00
C ALA A 352 26.45 -13.60 23.53
N CYS A 353 27.43 -12.95 24.17
CA CYS A 353 27.58 -12.99 25.63
C CYS A 353 26.39 -12.36 26.36
N ALA A 354 25.85 -11.23 25.86
CA ALA A 354 24.71 -10.56 26.47
C ALA A 354 23.43 -11.43 26.50
N LEU A 355 23.18 -12.19 25.42
CA LEU A 355 22.00 -13.05 25.30
C LEU A 355 22.16 -14.43 25.98
N ALA A 356 23.40 -14.86 26.21
CA ALA A 356 23.71 -16.19 26.70
C ALA A 356 23.13 -16.53 28.09
N ALA A 357 23.10 -15.55 29.01
CA ALA A 357 22.58 -15.75 30.35
C ALA A 357 21.07 -16.07 30.32
N THR A 358 20.31 -15.33 29.52
CA THR A 358 18.88 -15.53 29.33
C THR A 358 18.59 -16.88 28.66
N LEU A 359 19.35 -17.22 27.60
CA LEU A 359 19.21 -18.48 26.90
C LEU A 359 19.53 -19.69 27.79
N THR A 360 20.57 -19.59 28.62
CA THR A 360 20.96 -20.65 29.56
C THR A 360 19.88 -20.90 30.60
N ARG A 361 19.25 -19.83 31.12
CA ARG A 361 18.12 -19.96 32.05
C ARG A 361 16.92 -20.66 31.39
N LEU A 362 16.57 -20.26 30.17
CA LEU A 362 15.49 -20.90 29.41
C LEU A 362 15.79 -22.37 29.13
N ARG A 363 17.04 -22.70 28.78
CA ARG A 363 17.45 -24.07 28.47
C ARG A 363 17.55 -24.97 29.71
N ARG A 364 17.77 -24.42 30.89
CA ARG A 364 17.64 -25.17 32.17
C ARG A 364 16.17 -25.47 32.50
N ALA A 365 15.28 -24.53 32.22
CA ALA A 365 13.84 -24.73 32.40
C ALA A 365 13.25 -25.68 31.36
N VAL A 366 13.80 -25.67 30.13
CA VAL A 366 13.38 -26.46 28.98
C VAL A 366 14.60 -27.23 28.43
N PRO A 367 14.98 -28.35 29.07
CA PRO A 367 16.18 -29.10 28.70
C PRO A 367 16.10 -29.69 27.28
N GLY A 368 14.89 -29.85 26.73
CA GLY A 368 14.65 -30.40 25.40
C GLY A 368 15.01 -31.89 25.30
N ARG A 369 14.83 -32.47 24.11
CA ARG A 369 14.99 -33.92 23.89
C ARG A 369 16.44 -34.36 23.65
N ARG A 370 17.34 -33.43 23.33
CA ARG A 370 18.76 -33.72 23.05
C ARG A 370 19.64 -33.29 24.23
N PRO A 371 20.35 -34.21 24.90
CA PRO A 371 21.30 -33.85 25.93
C PRO A 371 22.48 -33.08 25.33
N GLY A 372 23.06 -32.13 26.08
CA GLY A 372 24.28 -31.40 25.70
C GLY A 372 24.10 -29.96 25.22
N ALA A 373 22.86 -29.45 25.11
CA ALA A 373 22.62 -28.06 24.69
C ALA A 373 23.24 -27.02 25.66
N LEU A 374 23.18 -27.26 26.97
CA LEU A 374 23.79 -26.37 27.97
C LEU A 374 25.33 -26.40 27.93
N GLU A 375 25.93 -27.56 27.67
CA GLU A 375 27.38 -27.73 27.52
C GLU A 375 27.90 -27.06 26.24
N ALA A 376 27.11 -27.09 25.16
CA ALA A 376 27.42 -26.39 23.92
C ALA A 376 27.44 -24.87 24.12
N ILE A 377 26.46 -24.32 24.83
CA ILE A 377 26.41 -22.90 25.19
C ILE A 377 27.64 -22.52 26.03
N GLY A 378 27.95 -23.29 27.08
CA GLY A 378 29.10 -23.05 27.94
C GLY A 378 30.43 -23.05 27.18
N ARG A 379 30.67 -24.07 26.34
CA ARG A 379 31.88 -24.14 25.51
C ARG A 379 32.04 -22.95 24.57
N ARG A 380 30.94 -22.48 23.96
CA ARG A 380 30.99 -21.32 23.05
C ARG A 380 31.25 -20.01 23.79
N ILE A 381 30.63 -19.78 24.95
CA ILE A 381 30.90 -18.57 25.75
C ILE A 381 32.39 -18.54 26.14
N SER A 382 32.93 -19.64 26.65
CA SER A 382 34.35 -19.72 26.99
C SER A 382 35.25 -19.52 25.77
N ALA A 383 34.85 -19.95 24.57
CA ALA A 383 35.60 -19.68 23.35
C ALA A 383 35.56 -18.20 22.94
N LEU A 384 34.41 -17.52 23.11
CA LEU A 384 34.23 -16.10 22.78
C LEU A 384 34.97 -15.18 23.78
N GLU A 385 35.01 -15.55 25.06
CA GLU A 385 35.75 -14.83 26.11
C GLU A 385 37.27 -14.97 25.98
N ASN A 386 37.74 -16.06 25.39
CA ASN A 386 39.17 -16.34 25.19
C ASN A 386 39.76 -15.82 23.87
N VAL A 387 39.02 -15.03 23.08
CA VAL A 387 39.56 -14.39 21.87
C VAL A 387 40.49 -13.24 22.29
N PRO A 388 41.82 -13.35 22.09
CA PRO A 388 42.73 -12.29 22.50
C PRO A 388 42.49 -11.04 21.64
N ALA A 389 42.29 -9.89 22.30
CA ALA A 389 42.26 -8.60 21.67
C ALA A 389 43.55 -8.42 20.86
N THR A 390 43.45 -8.53 19.53
CA THR A 390 44.61 -8.41 18.66
C THR A 390 44.93 -6.90 18.54
N PRO A 391 46.19 -6.49 18.79
CA PRO A 391 46.58 -5.10 19.03
C PRO A 391 46.44 -4.16 17.84
#